data_AF-A0A8H4QXB4-F1
#
_entry.id   AF-A0A8H4QXB4-F1
#
_cell.length_a   1.000
_cell.length_b   1.000
_cell.length_c   1.000
_cell.angle_alpha   90.00
_cell.angle_beta   90.00
_cell.angle_gamma   90.00
#
_symmetry.space_group_name_H-M   'P 1'
#
loop_
_entity.id
_entity.type
_entity.pdbx_description
1 polymer ?
#
loop_
_entity_poly.entity_id
_entity_poly.type
_entity_poly.pdbx_seq_one_letter_code
_entity_poly.pdbx_strand_id
1 'polypeptide(L)'
;MIAFNQEKIKKGATGSYLLAKRQQWASISKRLLSVNPDELEDLSKRLEKGEKVVADTEAEKLCFSILNDLDHVRGHVKGSLTNKKYMRNEIWSLVGFKGAPSWFITLSPADNRHPLCLYYADKDIVFKPDLGSSRERDLLVLANPVAAARFFDYMVRMVIKHVLSMGEQGDGLYGKTSAYYGTVEQQGRLTLHLHMMLWIDSALSPQEIRDRIMSGDSAFQKSLVEYLEGVHVGECLTGTMDEVRKRQPAKKVVGSGLGNSRRHTSTCRR
;
A
#
# COMPACT_ATOMS: atom_id res chain seq x y z
N MET A 1 12.80 -6.33 -3.86
CA MET A 1 12.24 -6.99 -5.08
C MET A 1 12.52 -8.50 -5.14
N ILE A 2 13.78 -8.94 -5.01
CA ILE A 2 14.13 -10.37 -5.12
C ILE A 2 13.43 -11.22 -4.05
N ALA A 3 13.40 -10.82 -2.77
CA ALA A 3 12.74 -11.62 -1.73
C ALA A 3 11.22 -11.79 -1.94
N PHE A 4 10.50 -10.74 -2.34
CA PHE A 4 9.05 -10.83 -2.57
C PHE A 4 8.75 -11.66 -3.83
N ASN A 5 9.53 -11.50 -4.89
CA ASN A 5 9.42 -12.34 -6.07
C ASN A 5 9.85 -13.79 -5.79
N GLN A 6 10.91 -14.02 -5.03
CA GLN A 6 11.32 -15.35 -4.57
C GLN A 6 10.27 -15.96 -3.65
N GLU A 7 9.63 -15.19 -2.76
CA GLU A 7 8.52 -15.66 -1.94
C GLU A 7 7.32 -16.01 -2.82
N LYS A 8 6.98 -15.18 -3.82
CA LYS A 8 5.93 -15.47 -4.81
C LYS A 8 6.23 -16.72 -5.62
N ILE A 9 7.44 -16.88 -6.13
CA ILE A 9 7.88 -18.05 -6.91
C ILE A 9 7.89 -19.28 -6.01
N LYS A 10 8.43 -19.18 -4.79
CA LYS A 10 8.44 -20.28 -3.81
C LYS A 10 7.03 -20.70 -3.43
N LYS A 11 6.14 -19.75 -3.13
CA LYS A 11 4.73 -20.03 -2.79
C LYS A 11 3.96 -20.56 -3.98
N GLY A 12 4.20 -20.02 -5.18
CA GLY A 12 3.64 -20.53 -6.43
C GLY A 12 4.09 -21.96 -6.70
N ALA A 13 5.39 -22.24 -6.64
CA ALA A 13 5.96 -23.57 -6.83
C ALA A 13 5.47 -24.56 -5.76
N THR A 14 5.37 -24.13 -4.50
CA THR A 14 4.81 -24.96 -3.42
C THR A 14 3.33 -25.25 -3.65
N GLY A 15 2.55 -24.25 -4.06
CA GLY A 15 1.13 -24.42 -4.41
C GLY A 15 0.93 -25.38 -5.59
N SER A 16 1.71 -25.21 -6.65
CA SER A 16 1.71 -26.13 -7.81
C SER A 16 2.16 -27.55 -7.43
N TYR A 17 3.17 -27.68 -6.58
CA TYR A 17 3.64 -28.98 -6.09
C TYR A 17 2.58 -29.69 -5.24
N LEU A 18 1.93 -28.97 -4.32
CA LEU A 18 0.84 -29.50 -3.51
C LEU A 18 -0.35 -29.91 -4.40
N LEU A 19 -0.63 -29.16 -5.47
CA LEU A 19 -1.65 -29.51 -6.45
C LEU A 19 -1.30 -30.80 -7.21
N ALA A 20 -0.06 -30.91 -7.72
CA ALA A 20 0.41 -32.10 -8.43
C ALA A 20 0.44 -33.36 -7.55
N LYS A 21 0.59 -33.18 -6.22
CA LYS A 21 0.51 -34.24 -5.22
C LYS A 21 -0.89 -34.54 -4.70
N ARG A 22 -1.91 -33.74 -5.05
CA ARG A 22 -3.29 -34.04 -4.64
C ARG A 22 -3.80 -35.25 -5.41
N GLN A 23 -4.60 -36.07 -4.74
CA GLN A 23 -5.30 -37.22 -5.35
C GLN A 23 -6.13 -36.82 -6.58
N GLN A 24 -6.58 -35.56 -6.63
CA GLN A 24 -7.36 -35.00 -7.74
C GLN A 24 -6.51 -34.56 -8.94
N TRP A 25 -5.17 -34.61 -8.90
CA TRP A 25 -4.31 -34.14 -10.00
C TRP A 25 -4.59 -34.86 -11.32
N ALA A 26 -4.79 -36.17 -11.30
CA ALA A 26 -5.14 -36.93 -12.50
C ALA A 26 -6.48 -36.44 -13.12
N SER A 27 -7.45 -36.09 -12.27
CA SER A 27 -8.73 -35.54 -12.69
C SER A 27 -8.58 -34.11 -13.26
N ILE A 28 -7.82 -33.25 -12.59
CA ILE A 28 -7.52 -31.88 -13.04
C ILE A 28 -6.76 -31.89 -14.37
N SER A 29 -5.73 -32.74 -14.50
CA SER A 29 -4.95 -32.87 -15.72
C SER A 29 -5.80 -33.38 -16.89
N LYS A 30 -6.67 -34.37 -16.64
CA LYS A 30 -7.63 -34.85 -17.65
C LYS A 30 -8.59 -33.75 -18.10
N ARG A 31 -9.11 -32.94 -17.17
CA ARG A 31 -9.95 -31.77 -17.50
C ARG A 31 -9.19 -30.74 -18.34
N LEU A 32 -7.95 -30.42 -17.95
CA LEU A 32 -7.11 -29.46 -18.67
C LEU A 32 -6.86 -29.88 -20.12
N LEU A 33 -6.63 -31.18 -20.34
CA LEU A 33 -6.39 -31.75 -21.67
C LEU A 33 -7.67 -31.91 -22.50
N SER A 34 -8.84 -31.98 -21.86
CA SER A 34 -10.13 -32.12 -22.54
C SER A 34 -10.83 -30.80 -22.82
N VAL A 35 -10.23 -29.66 -22.47
CA VAL A 35 -10.85 -28.35 -22.68
C VAL A 35 -10.84 -28.02 -24.17
N ASN A 36 -11.96 -27.51 -24.70
CA ASN A 36 -12.02 -27.01 -26.07
C ASN A 36 -11.43 -25.58 -26.10
N PRO A 37 -10.33 -25.33 -26.84
CA PRO A 37 -9.71 -24.00 -26.92
C PRO A 37 -10.64 -22.93 -27.48
N ASP A 38 -11.50 -23.26 -28.45
CA ASP A 38 -12.39 -22.30 -29.11
C ASP A 38 -13.48 -21.79 -28.15
N GLU A 39 -14.05 -22.70 -27.36
CA GLU A 39 -15.02 -22.38 -26.30
C GLU A 39 -14.39 -21.53 -25.20
N LEU A 40 -13.13 -21.82 -24.85
CA LEU A 40 -12.39 -21.02 -23.87
C LEU A 40 -12.11 -19.61 -24.39
N GLU A 41 -11.79 -19.47 -25.67
CA GLU A 41 -11.57 -18.16 -26.31
C GLU A 41 -12.86 -17.34 -26.40
N ASP A 42 -13.98 -17.96 -26.78
CA ASP A 42 -15.29 -17.29 -26.79
C ASP A 42 -15.71 -16.84 -25.39
N LEU A 43 -15.58 -17.73 -24.40
CA LEU A 43 -15.83 -17.41 -23.00
C LEU A 43 -14.96 -16.25 -22.53
N SER A 44 -13.68 -16.24 -22.89
CA SER A 44 -12.75 -15.14 -22.55
C SER A 44 -13.22 -13.82 -23.16
N LYS A 45 -13.61 -13.80 -24.44
CA LYS A 45 -14.10 -12.59 -25.13
C LYS A 45 -15.38 -12.04 -24.49
N ARG A 46 -16.30 -12.92 -24.08
CA ARG A 46 -17.56 -12.53 -23.41
C ARG A 46 -17.29 -11.96 -22.02
N LEU A 47 -16.42 -12.61 -21.24
CA LEU A 47 -16.01 -12.13 -19.93
C LEU A 47 -15.25 -10.79 -20.00
N GLU A 48 -14.40 -10.58 -21.00
CA GLU A 48 -13.70 -9.30 -21.23
C GLU A 48 -14.66 -8.14 -21.53
N LYS A 49 -15.78 -8.42 -22.22
CA LYS A 49 -16.86 -7.43 -22.46
C LYS A 49 -17.69 -7.11 -21.20
N GLY A 50 -17.43 -7.80 -20.08
CA GLY A 50 -18.15 -7.59 -18.82
C GLY A 50 -19.48 -8.33 -18.72
N GLU A 51 -19.74 -9.31 -19.58
CA GLU A 51 -20.95 -10.11 -19.53
C GLU A 51 -20.96 -11.00 -18.26
N LYS A 52 -22.11 -11.08 -17.58
CA LYS A 52 -22.32 -12.10 -16.56
C LYS A 52 -22.62 -13.42 -17.24
N VAL A 53 -21.58 -14.24 -17.42
CA VAL A 53 -21.71 -15.57 -18.02
C VAL A 53 -22.10 -16.59 -16.95
N VAL A 54 -23.25 -17.24 -17.14
CA VAL A 54 -23.64 -18.45 -16.42
C VAL A 54 -23.28 -19.63 -17.32
N ALA A 55 -22.60 -20.63 -16.78
CA ALA A 55 -22.17 -21.79 -17.55
C ALA A 55 -23.36 -22.71 -17.84
N ASP A 56 -23.86 -22.68 -19.06
CA ASP A 56 -25.04 -23.45 -19.47
C ASP A 56 -24.61 -24.75 -20.17
N THR A 57 -23.55 -24.71 -20.97
CA THR A 57 -23.02 -25.89 -21.66
C THR A 57 -22.07 -26.70 -20.78
N GLU A 58 -21.96 -28.01 -21.03
CA GLU A 58 -20.99 -28.85 -20.33
C GLU A 58 -19.53 -28.42 -20.60
N ALA A 59 -19.26 -27.88 -21.79
CA ALA A 59 -17.96 -27.30 -22.14
C ALA A 59 -17.65 -26.05 -21.30
N GLU A 60 -18.61 -25.14 -21.17
CA GLU A 60 -18.47 -23.95 -20.31
C GLU A 60 -18.29 -24.35 -18.85
N LYS A 61 -19.08 -25.30 -18.32
CA LYS A 61 -18.93 -25.79 -16.93
C LYS A 61 -17.55 -26.38 -16.68
N LEU A 62 -16.98 -27.07 -17.67
CA LEU A 62 -15.62 -27.60 -17.60
C LEU A 62 -14.59 -26.46 -17.57
N CYS A 63 -14.75 -25.43 -18.41
CA CYS A 63 -13.91 -24.21 -18.38
C CYS A 63 -13.98 -23.51 -17.00
N PHE A 64 -15.17 -23.32 -16.43
CA PHE A 64 -15.33 -22.73 -15.09
C PHE A 64 -14.75 -23.60 -13.99
N SER A 65 -14.84 -24.94 -14.11
CA SER A 65 -14.22 -25.86 -13.16
C SER A 65 -12.69 -25.74 -13.18
N ILE A 66 -12.08 -25.61 -14.36
CA ILE A 66 -10.64 -25.37 -14.50
C ILE A 66 -10.25 -24.00 -13.91
N LEU A 67 -11.05 -22.96 -14.14
CA LEU A 67 -10.82 -21.65 -13.53
C LEU A 67 -10.88 -21.71 -12.01
N ASN A 68 -11.83 -22.47 -11.44
CA ASN A 68 -11.93 -22.69 -9.99
C ASN A 68 -10.72 -23.47 -9.44
N ASP A 69 -10.27 -24.51 -10.14
CA ASP A 69 -9.06 -25.27 -9.78
C ASP A 69 -7.82 -24.35 -9.78
N LEU A 70 -7.69 -23.49 -10.80
CA LEU A 70 -6.61 -22.51 -10.93
C LEU A 70 -6.70 -21.41 -9.85
N ASP A 71 -7.89 -20.90 -9.56
CA ASP A 71 -8.12 -19.91 -8.51
C ASP A 71 -7.75 -20.46 -7.13
N HIS A 72 -8.12 -21.71 -6.84
CA HIS A 72 -7.76 -22.36 -5.58
C HIS A 72 -6.25 -22.42 -5.36
N VAL A 73 -5.47 -22.69 -6.42
CA VAL A 73 -4.00 -22.68 -6.38
C VAL A 73 -3.46 -21.26 -6.19
N ARG A 74 -4.01 -20.33 -6.97
CA ARG A 74 -3.55 -18.93 -7.01
C ARG A 74 -3.88 -18.19 -5.70
N GLY A 75 -4.91 -18.57 -4.96
CA GLY A 75 -5.29 -17.97 -3.68
C GLY A 75 -4.17 -17.93 -2.64
N HIS A 76 -3.28 -18.92 -2.63
CA HIS A 76 -2.15 -19.00 -1.69
C HIS A 76 -0.92 -18.17 -2.10
N VAL A 77 -0.93 -17.62 -3.31
CA VAL A 77 0.15 -16.76 -3.83
C VAL A 77 -0.21 -15.31 -3.55
N LYS A 78 0.52 -14.67 -2.64
CA LYS A 78 0.35 -13.25 -2.32
C LYS A 78 0.36 -12.41 -3.60
N GLY A 79 -0.64 -11.53 -3.74
CA GLY A 79 -0.78 -10.63 -4.89
C GLY A 79 -1.25 -11.27 -6.20
N SER A 80 -1.69 -12.53 -6.19
CA SER A 80 -2.43 -13.14 -7.31
C SER A 80 -3.81 -12.50 -7.49
N LEU A 81 -4.46 -12.76 -8.64
CA LEU A 81 -5.83 -12.31 -8.90
C LEU A 81 -6.82 -12.83 -7.84
N THR A 82 -6.70 -14.09 -7.45
CA THR A 82 -7.57 -14.71 -6.44
C THR A 82 -7.31 -14.14 -5.05
N ASN A 83 -6.04 -13.93 -4.67
CA ASN A 83 -5.71 -13.27 -3.40
C ASN A 83 -6.24 -11.83 -3.36
N LYS A 84 -6.17 -11.09 -4.48
CA LYS A 84 -6.78 -9.76 -4.60
C LYS A 84 -8.30 -9.81 -4.46
N LYS A 85 -8.96 -10.84 -5.01
CA LYS A 85 -10.41 -11.06 -4.85
C LYS A 85 -10.79 -11.32 -3.39
N TYR A 86 -10.03 -12.13 -2.65
CA TYR A 86 -10.26 -12.35 -1.22
C TYR A 86 -10.05 -11.10 -0.39
N MET A 87 -8.92 -10.41 -0.57
CA MET A 87 -8.66 -9.14 0.11
C MET A 87 -9.76 -8.10 -0.16
N ARG A 88 -10.29 -8.07 -1.38
CA ARG A 88 -11.43 -7.19 -1.73
C ARG A 88 -12.70 -7.58 -0.96
N ASN A 89 -12.99 -8.87 -0.82
CA ASN A 89 -14.14 -9.33 -0.03
C ASN A 89 -13.97 -9.00 1.46
N GLU A 90 -12.77 -9.13 2.00
CA GLU A 90 -12.44 -8.71 3.37
C GLU A 90 -12.70 -7.21 3.56
N ILE A 91 -12.21 -6.37 2.64
CA ILE A 91 -12.48 -4.93 2.63
C ILE A 91 -13.98 -4.65 2.59
N TRP A 92 -14.74 -5.29 1.68
CA TRP A 92 -16.19 -5.10 1.60
C TRP A 92 -16.92 -5.52 2.86
N SER A 93 -16.49 -6.61 3.50
CA SER A 93 -17.07 -7.03 4.78
C SER A 93 -16.81 -6.02 5.88
N LEU A 94 -15.61 -5.43 5.90
CA LEU A 94 -15.23 -4.42 6.88
C LEU A 94 -15.97 -3.10 6.63
N VAL A 95 -16.15 -2.71 5.36
CA VAL A 95 -17.00 -1.56 4.98
C VAL A 95 -18.46 -1.79 5.35
N GLY A 96 -18.98 -3.01 5.16
CA GLY A 96 -20.33 -3.37 5.59
C GLY A 96 -20.51 -3.30 7.11
N PHE A 97 -19.47 -3.66 7.89
CA PHE A 97 -19.53 -3.66 9.35
C PHE A 97 -19.22 -2.31 10.00
N LYS A 98 -18.24 -1.57 9.49
CA LYS A 98 -17.73 -0.31 10.05
C LYS A 98 -18.20 0.95 9.31
N GLY A 99 -18.89 0.79 8.19
CA GLY A 99 -19.22 1.89 7.30
C GLY A 99 -18.05 2.32 6.42
N ALA A 100 -18.18 3.49 5.80
CA ALA A 100 -17.15 4.03 4.91
C ALA A 100 -15.82 4.26 5.67
N PRO A 101 -14.66 3.93 5.07
CA PRO A 101 -13.36 4.24 5.65
C PRO A 101 -13.19 5.74 5.78
N SER A 102 -12.51 6.18 6.85
CA SER A 102 -12.19 7.58 7.07
C SER A 102 -11.00 8.04 6.21
N TRP A 103 -10.01 7.16 6.01
CA TRP A 103 -8.81 7.48 5.23
C TRP A 103 -8.36 6.32 4.33
N PHE A 104 -7.84 6.66 3.15
CA PHE A 104 -7.05 5.77 2.30
C PHE A 104 -5.59 6.26 2.32
N ILE A 105 -4.73 5.50 2.98
CA ILE A 105 -3.35 5.87 3.28
C ILE A 105 -2.42 4.98 2.48
N THR A 106 -1.46 5.58 1.77
CA THR A 106 -0.37 4.83 1.13
C THR A 106 0.94 5.14 1.86
N LEU A 107 1.47 4.15 2.57
CA LEU A 107 2.78 4.25 3.20
C LEU A 107 3.83 3.69 2.24
N SER A 108 4.70 4.56 1.76
CA SER A 108 5.79 4.23 0.84
C SER A 108 7.08 4.87 1.33
N PRO A 109 7.66 4.40 2.46
CA PRO A 109 8.92 4.95 2.95
C PRO A 109 10.02 4.70 1.92
N ALA A 110 10.62 5.78 1.40
CA ALA A 110 11.71 5.73 0.44
C ALA A 110 13.03 6.07 1.13
N ASP A 111 13.83 5.03 1.41
CA ASP A 111 14.99 4.95 2.30
C ASP A 111 16.33 5.45 1.73
N ASN A 112 16.63 5.24 0.46
CA ASN A 112 17.94 5.58 -0.15
C ASN A 112 18.25 7.09 -0.32
N ARG A 113 17.30 7.94 0.08
CA ARG A 113 17.33 9.39 0.14
C ARG A 113 16.67 9.91 1.42
N HIS A 114 16.32 9.03 2.37
CA HIS A 114 15.51 9.43 3.51
C HIS A 114 16.38 10.07 4.58
N PRO A 115 16.36 11.39 4.78
CA PRO A 115 17.30 12.08 5.65
C PRO A 115 16.95 12.03 7.13
N LEU A 116 15.95 11.30 7.63
CA LEU A 116 16.01 10.85 9.04
C LEU A 116 16.79 9.55 9.17
N CYS A 117 17.03 8.92 8.03
CA CYS A 117 18.01 7.90 7.79
C CYS A 117 19.28 8.47 7.05
N LEU A 118 19.37 9.80 6.73
CA LEU A 118 20.57 10.59 6.29
C LEU A 118 20.94 11.80 7.19
N TYR A 119 20.12 12.17 8.18
CA TYR A 119 20.24 13.33 9.10
C TYR A 119 19.91 13.00 10.59
N TYR A 120 19.27 11.86 10.97
CA TYR A 120 19.88 11.15 12.14
C TYR A 120 21.32 10.73 11.81
N ALA A 121 21.63 10.77 10.51
CA ALA A 121 22.90 10.69 9.84
C ALA A 121 23.55 12.07 9.51
N ASP A 122 23.21 13.18 10.20
CA ASP A 122 24.08 14.37 10.25
C ASP A 122 23.75 15.32 11.42
N LYS A 123 24.78 15.76 12.15
CA LYS A 123 24.66 16.48 13.45
C LYS A 123 25.62 17.69 13.58
N ASP A 124 26.10 18.24 12.47
CA ASP A 124 27.45 18.85 12.50
C ASP A 124 28.50 17.88 13.10
N ILE A 125 28.17 16.58 13.05
CA ILE A 125 29.04 15.43 13.28
C ILE A 125 28.80 14.57 12.05
N VAL A 126 29.84 14.40 11.25
CA VAL A 126 29.77 13.67 9.97
C VAL A 126 29.57 12.19 10.25
N PHE A 127 28.32 11.73 10.36
CA PHE A 127 28.01 10.31 10.17
C PHE A 127 27.80 10.07 8.68
N LYS A 128 28.93 9.96 7.97
CA LYS A 128 28.98 9.40 6.62
C LYS A 128 29.34 7.92 6.76
N PRO A 129 28.38 7.00 6.95
CA PRO A 129 28.64 5.65 6.47
C PRO A 129 28.93 5.86 4.99
N ASP A 130 30.06 5.34 4.52
CA ASP A 130 30.24 5.25 3.09
C ASP A 130 29.17 4.29 2.60
N LEU A 131 28.05 4.88 2.18
CA LEU A 131 26.91 4.16 1.66
C LEU A 131 27.31 3.49 0.34
N GLY A 132 28.50 3.75 -0.19
CA GLY A 132 28.89 3.37 -1.52
C GLY A 132 28.04 4.10 -2.56
N SER A 133 28.41 3.86 -3.80
CA SER A 133 27.60 4.21 -4.96
C SER A 133 26.19 3.63 -4.83
N SER A 134 25.23 4.23 -5.54
CA SER A 134 23.87 3.67 -5.64
C SER A 134 23.91 2.18 -6.02
N ARG A 135 24.82 1.83 -6.93
CA ARG A 135 25.01 0.45 -7.40
C ARG A 135 25.44 -0.50 -6.28
N GLU A 136 26.34 -0.08 -5.40
CA GLU A 136 26.78 -0.92 -4.27
C GLU A 136 25.66 -1.13 -3.26
N ARG A 137 24.85 -0.11 -2.98
CA ARG A 137 23.66 -0.26 -2.12
C ARG A 137 22.63 -1.19 -2.72
N ASP A 138 22.35 -1.03 -4.01
CA ASP A 138 21.43 -1.89 -4.72
C ASP A 138 21.94 -3.34 -4.68
N LEU A 139 23.24 -3.57 -4.92
CA LEU A 139 23.84 -4.90 -4.81
C LEU A 139 23.77 -5.47 -3.39
N LEU A 140 23.96 -4.67 -2.34
CA LEU A 140 23.82 -5.11 -0.94
C LEU A 140 22.39 -5.55 -0.61
N VAL A 141 21.39 -4.77 -1.03
CA VAL A 141 19.97 -5.12 -0.84
C VAL A 141 19.57 -6.33 -1.69
N LEU A 142 20.13 -6.47 -2.91
CA LEU A 142 19.93 -7.64 -3.75
C LEU A 142 20.59 -8.89 -3.18
N ALA A 143 21.75 -8.76 -2.52
CA ALA A 143 22.44 -9.84 -1.83
C ALA A 143 21.72 -10.32 -0.56
N ASN A 144 21.04 -9.41 0.16
CA ASN A 144 20.22 -9.75 1.33
C ASN A 144 18.83 -9.10 1.29
N PRO A 145 17.90 -9.62 0.47
CA PRO A 145 16.58 -9.02 0.32
C PRO A 145 15.66 -9.29 1.53
N VAL A 146 16.06 -10.19 2.45
CA VAL A 146 15.37 -10.42 3.73
C VAL A 146 15.54 -9.23 4.68
N ALA A 147 16.71 -8.59 4.68
CA ALA A 147 16.94 -7.39 5.48
C ALA A 147 15.98 -6.26 5.09
N ALA A 148 15.78 -6.03 3.79
CA ALA A 148 14.82 -5.03 3.30
C ALA A 148 13.37 -5.35 3.72
N ALA A 149 12.98 -6.62 3.71
CA ALA A 149 11.66 -7.04 4.18
C ALA A 149 11.46 -6.82 5.69
N ARG A 150 12.48 -7.11 6.51
CA ARG A 150 12.45 -6.86 7.96
C ARG A 150 12.37 -5.37 8.29
N PHE A 151 13.13 -4.54 7.58
CA PHE A 151 13.07 -3.09 7.72
C PHE A 151 11.66 -2.56 7.40
N PHE A 152 11.07 -3.01 6.29
CA PHE A 152 9.70 -2.64 5.92
C PHE A 152 8.68 -3.05 6.99
N ASP A 153 8.71 -4.30 7.47
CA ASP A 153 7.82 -4.77 8.54
C ASP A 153 7.96 -3.95 9.83
N TYR A 154 9.20 -3.65 10.23
CA TYR A 154 9.48 -2.80 11.39
C TYR A 154 8.86 -1.41 11.24
N MET A 155 9.11 -0.74 10.11
CA MET A 155 8.57 0.60 9.85
C MET A 155 7.03 0.61 9.87
N VAL A 156 6.41 -0.38 9.24
CA VAL A 156 4.94 -0.51 9.23
C VAL A 156 4.40 -0.71 10.65
N ARG A 157 5.01 -1.58 11.46
CA ARG A 157 4.59 -1.79 12.85
C ARG A 157 4.72 -0.54 13.70
N MET A 158 5.79 0.24 13.53
CA MET A 158 5.98 1.49 14.25
C MET A 158 4.91 2.52 13.88
N VAL A 159 4.52 2.60 12.60
CA VAL A 159 3.42 3.48 12.17
C VAL A 159 2.09 3.03 12.78
N ILE A 160 1.75 1.75 12.68
CA ILE A 160 0.51 1.22 13.25
C ILE A 160 0.45 1.47 14.76
N LYS A 161 1.54 1.22 15.47
CA LYS A 161 1.60 1.40 16.92
C LYS A 161 1.54 2.87 17.32
N HIS A 162 2.45 3.70 16.83
CA HIS A 162 2.66 5.04 17.38
C HIS A 162 1.92 6.14 16.61
N VAL A 163 1.68 5.98 15.31
CA VAL A 163 0.94 6.98 14.53
C VAL A 163 -0.55 6.72 14.61
N LEU A 164 -0.98 5.46 14.58
CA LEU A 164 -2.40 5.10 14.70
C LEU A 164 -2.83 4.82 16.15
N SER A 165 -1.90 4.77 17.10
CA SER A 165 -2.17 4.40 18.51
C SER A 165 -2.84 3.01 18.66
N MET A 166 -2.61 2.08 17.72
CA MET A 166 -3.25 0.77 17.78
C MET A 166 -2.60 -0.12 18.82
N GLY A 167 -3.35 -0.41 19.89
CA GLY A 167 -2.88 -1.18 21.03
C GLY A 167 -2.18 -0.35 22.11
N GLU A 168 -2.19 0.98 21.99
CA GLU A 168 -1.77 1.92 23.03
C GLU A 168 -3.00 2.64 23.62
N GLN A 169 -2.85 3.24 24.80
CA GLN A 169 -3.89 4.08 25.40
C GLN A 169 -3.79 5.49 24.81
N GLY A 170 -4.89 5.99 24.26
CA GLY A 170 -4.99 7.34 23.71
C GLY A 170 -5.26 7.37 22.20
N ASP A 171 -5.45 8.57 21.69
CA ASP A 171 -5.80 8.80 20.29
C ASP A 171 -4.55 8.81 19.40
N GLY A 172 -4.70 8.27 18.19
CA GLY A 172 -3.66 8.37 17.16
C GLY A 172 -3.63 9.77 16.53
N LEU A 173 -2.70 9.96 15.61
CA LEU A 173 -2.54 11.20 14.85
C LEU A 173 -3.82 11.60 14.10
N TYR A 174 -4.59 10.60 13.65
CA TYR A 174 -5.84 10.78 12.92
C TYR A 174 -7.09 10.73 13.82
N GLY A 175 -6.90 10.75 15.14
CA GLY A 175 -7.95 10.50 16.14
C GLY A 175 -7.94 9.06 16.64
N LYS A 176 -9.00 8.69 17.35
CA LYS A 176 -9.14 7.36 17.95
C LYS A 176 -9.37 6.29 16.87
N THR A 177 -8.35 5.47 16.60
CA THR A 177 -8.45 4.43 15.57
C THR A 177 -9.39 3.30 16.00
N SER A 178 -10.37 2.98 15.15
CA SER A 178 -11.36 1.93 15.39
C SER A 178 -11.07 0.64 14.63
N ALA A 179 -10.47 0.74 13.45
CA ALA A 179 -10.00 -0.38 12.63
C ALA A 179 -9.00 0.09 11.56
N TYR A 180 -8.17 -0.83 11.08
CA TYR A 180 -7.36 -0.61 9.87
C TYR A 180 -7.30 -1.90 9.05
N TYR A 181 -7.07 -1.76 7.74
CA TYR A 181 -6.83 -2.87 6.83
C TYR A 181 -5.69 -2.52 5.87
N GLY A 182 -4.63 -3.33 5.85
CA GLY A 182 -3.42 -3.03 5.07
C GLY A 182 -3.07 -4.14 4.08
N THR A 183 -2.75 -3.76 2.84
CA THR A 183 -2.27 -4.66 1.78
C THR A 183 -0.86 -4.26 1.34
N VAL A 184 0.04 -5.24 1.29
CA VAL A 184 1.41 -5.03 0.83
C VAL A 184 1.50 -5.31 -0.66
N GLU A 185 1.99 -4.32 -1.40
CA GLU A 185 2.25 -4.41 -2.83
C GLU A 185 3.72 -4.09 -3.16
N GLN A 186 4.15 -4.53 -4.33
CA GLN A 186 5.48 -4.24 -4.86
C GLN A 186 5.37 -3.07 -5.85
N GLN A 187 6.18 -2.02 -5.67
CA GLN A 187 6.29 -0.95 -6.66
C GLN A 187 7.42 -1.24 -7.66
N GLY A 188 7.34 -0.59 -8.81
CA GLY A 188 8.38 -0.64 -9.86
C GLY A 188 9.75 -0.10 -9.45
N ARG A 189 9.94 0.35 -8.21
CA ARG A 189 11.21 0.92 -7.67
C ARG A 189 11.96 -0.02 -6.72
N LEU A 190 11.72 -1.32 -6.81
CA LEU A 190 12.36 -2.39 -6.03
C LEU A 190 11.96 -2.50 -4.53
N THR A 191 11.12 -1.59 -4.03
CA THR A 191 10.66 -1.48 -2.63
C THR A 191 9.26 -2.08 -2.40
N LEU A 192 8.93 -2.34 -1.13
CA LEU A 192 7.58 -2.76 -0.68
C LEU A 192 6.76 -1.54 -0.25
N HIS A 193 5.46 -1.60 -0.49
CA HIS A 193 4.51 -0.50 -0.30
C HIS A 193 3.32 -1.04 0.47
N LEU A 194 2.78 -0.25 1.39
CA LEU A 194 1.56 -0.61 2.10
C LEU A 194 0.45 0.35 1.65
N HIS A 195 -0.61 -0.20 1.08
CA HIS A 195 -1.88 0.50 0.96
C HIS A 195 -2.73 0.15 2.17
N MET A 196 -3.30 1.14 2.83
CA MET A 196 -4.04 0.96 4.07
C MET A 196 -5.36 1.73 4.03
N MET A 197 -6.42 1.11 4.51
CA MET A 197 -7.68 1.77 4.85
C MET A 197 -7.75 1.93 6.37
N LEU A 198 -8.21 3.09 6.82
CA LEU A 198 -8.29 3.45 8.24
C LEU A 198 -9.70 3.91 8.59
N TRP A 199 -10.21 3.44 9.74
CA TRP A 199 -11.47 3.88 10.33
C TRP A 199 -11.19 4.54 11.66
N ILE A 200 -11.79 5.72 11.86
CA ILE A 200 -11.71 6.50 13.09
C ILE A 200 -13.06 6.41 13.81
N ASP A 201 -13.02 6.23 15.14
CA ASP A 201 -14.22 6.24 15.98
C ASP A 201 -14.96 7.58 15.81
N SER A 202 -16.30 7.52 15.81
CA SER A 202 -17.16 8.71 15.73
C SER A 202 -16.99 9.55 14.46
N ALA A 203 -16.35 9.02 13.41
CA ALA A 203 -16.34 9.66 12.10
C ALA A 203 -17.77 9.69 11.53
N LEU A 204 -18.21 10.87 11.09
CA LEU A 204 -19.51 11.03 10.45
C LEU A 204 -19.52 10.32 9.09
N SER A 205 -20.59 9.60 8.80
CA SER A 205 -20.85 9.04 7.48
C SER A 205 -21.09 10.15 6.45
N PRO A 206 -20.87 9.89 5.15
CA PRO A 206 -21.17 10.86 4.09
C PRO A 206 -22.61 11.38 4.14
N GLN A 207 -23.56 10.53 4.54
CA GLN A 207 -24.96 10.91 4.70
C GLN A 207 -25.16 11.87 5.88
N GLU A 208 -24.57 11.58 7.04
CA GLU A 208 -24.66 12.47 8.20
C GLU A 208 -23.98 13.82 7.93
N ILE A 209 -22.84 13.83 7.23
CA ILE A 209 -22.19 15.07 6.78
C ILE A 209 -23.12 15.86 5.87
N ARG A 210 -23.71 15.20 4.87
CA ARG A 210 -24.68 15.83 3.96
C ARG A 210 -25.86 16.40 4.71
N ASP A 211 -26.46 15.64 5.62
CA ASP A 211 -27.65 16.08 6.35
C ASP A 211 -27.33 17.27 7.26
N ARG A 212 -26.17 17.29 7.92
CA ARG A 212 -25.72 18.45 8.69
C ARG A 212 -25.50 19.69 7.81
N ILE A 213 -24.87 19.53 6.64
CA ILE A 213 -24.71 20.63 5.68
C ILE A 213 -26.08 21.15 5.23
N MET A 214 -27.00 20.27 4.85
CA MET A 214 -28.30 20.67 4.31
C MET A 214 -29.26 21.20 5.38
N SER A 215 -29.06 20.83 6.65
CA SER A 215 -29.86 21.32 7.78
C SER A 215 -29.62 22.78 8.15
N GLY A 216 -28.56 23.40 7.61
CA GLY A 216 -28.18 24.77 7.97
C GLY A 216 -27.45 24.89 9.31
N ASP A 217 -26.83 23.81 9.80
CA ASP A 217 -25.94 23.83 10.97
C ASP A 217 -24.73 24.73 10.68
N SER A 218 -24.85 26.00 11.02
CA SER A 218 -23.86 27.04 10.70
C SER A 218 -22.52 26.79 11.40
N ALA A 219 -22.54 26.16 12.58
CA ALA A 219 -21.32 25.81 13.31
C ALA A 219 -20.57 24.68 12.60
N PHE A 220 -21.28 23.62 12.20
CA PHE A 220 -20.69 22.52 11.45
C PHE A 220 -20.20 22.95 10.06
N GLN A 221 -21.02 23.70 9.32
CA GLN A 221 -20.64 24.23 8.00
C GLN A 221 -19.36 25.06 8.09
N LYS A 222 -19.28 25.98 9.05
CA LYS A 222 -18.08 26.79 9.27
C LYS A 222 -16.86 25.94 9.63
N SER A 223 -17.02 25.01 10.58
CA SER A 223 -15.94 24.11 11.00
C SER A 223 -15.43 23.22 9.85
N LEU A 224 -16.34 22.77 8.98
CA LEU A 224 -15.99 21.97 7.81
C LEU A 224 -15.23 22.80 6.77
N VAL A 225 -15.64 24.05 6.53
CA VAL A 225 -14.93 24.97 5.64
C VAL A 225 -13.53 25.26 6.18
N GLU A 226 -13.42 25.62 7.47
CA GLU A 226 -12.13 25.87 8.14
C GLU A 226 -11.21 24.65 8.04
N TYR A 227 -11.74 23.45 8.28
CA TYR A 227 -10.99 22.20 8.10
C TYR A 227 -10.50 22.00 6.66
N LEU A 228 -11.37 22.18 5.66
CA LEU A 228 -11.02 22.00 4.25
C LEU A 228 -9.98 23.01 3.78
N GLU A 229 -10.11 24.27 4.21
CA GLU A 229 -9.14 25.33 3.95
C GLU A 229 -7.80 25.00 4.61
N GLY A 230 -7.81 24.58 5.87
CA GLY A 230 -6.62 24.17 6.63
C GLY A 230 -5.85 23.02 5.99
N VAL A 231 -6.58 22.00 5.48
CA VAL A 231 -5.98 20.89 4.72
C VAL A 231 -5.36 21.37 3.41
N HIS A 232 -6.00 22.33 2.72
CA HIS A 232 -5.52 22.84 1.43
C HIS A 232 -4.23 23.66 1.55
N VAL A 233 -4.12 24.46 2.63
CA VAL A 233 -2.95 25.30 2.88
C VAL A 233 -1.84 24.59 3.67
N GLY A 234 -2.12 23.40 4.20
CA GLY A 234 -1.17 22.60 4.96
C GLY A 234 -0.94 23.13 6.38
N GLU A 235 -2.01 23.46 7.10
CA GLU A 235 -1.91 23.91 8.49
C GLU A 235 -1.21 22.88 9.39
N CYS A 236 -0.47 23.40 10.36
CA CYS A 236 0.30 22.57 11.28
C CYS A 236 -0.54 22.22 12.51
N LEU A 237 -0.48 20.96 12.93
CA LEU A 237 -1.17 20.45 14.13
C LEU A 237 -0.74 21.11 15.45
N THR A 238 0.37 21.86 15.45
CA THR A 238 0.97 22.43 16.66
C THR A 238 0.89 23.96 16.74
N GLY A 239 0.15 24.61 15.83
CA GLY A 239 -0.02 26.07 15.80
C GLY A 239 0.04 26.62 14.38
N THR A 240 -0.06 27.95 14.24
CA THR A 240 0.02 28.60 12.92
C THR A 240 1.40 28.39 12.27
N MET A 241 1.46 28.49 10.94
CA MET A 241 2.74 28.38 10.21
C MET A 241 3.82 29.34 10.72
N ASP A 242 3.42 30.55 11.15
CA ASP A 242 4.33 31.54 11.72
C ASP A 242 4.82 31.15 13.11
N GLU A 243 3.97 30.58 13.96
CA GLU A 243 4.37 30.06 15.27
C GLU A 243 5.31 28.88 15.15
N VAL A 244 5.02 27.94 14.24
CA VAL A 244 5.88 26.79 13.96
C VAL A 244 7.22 27.27 13.40
N ARG A 245 7.23 28.28 12.52
CA ARG A 245 8.45 28.88 11.98
C ARG A 245 9.27 29.59 13.06
N LYS A 246 8.63 30.27 14.03
CA LYS A 246 9.32 30.90 15.17
C LYS A 246 9.91 29.89 16.15
N ARG A 247 9.34 28.69 16.26
CA ARG A 247 9.88 27.59 17.05
C ARG A 247 11.05 26.88 16.36
N GLN A 248 11.29 27.14 15.07
CA GLN A 248 12.49 26.63 14.40
C GLN A 248 13.72 27.43 14.85
N PRO A 249 14.80 26.76 15.29
CA PRO A 249 16.01 27.46 15.70
C PRO A 249 16.61 28.25 14.53
N ALA A 250 17.06 29.48 14.81
CA ALA A 250 17.66 30.37 13.81
C ALA A 250 18.92 29.73 13.19
N LYS A 251 19.02 29.72 11.85
CA LYS A 251 20.23 29.29 11.14
C LYS A 251 21.40 30.20 11.52
N LYS A 252 22.45 29.63 12.14
CA LYS A 252 23.76 30.30 12.26
C LYS A 252 24.36 30.42 10.85
N VAL A 253 24.57 31.65 10.40
CA VAL A 253 25.36 31.93 9.20
C VAL A 253 26.83 31.72 9.57
N VAL A 254 27.41 30.60 9.15
CA VAL A 254 28.87 30.39 9.23
C VAL A 254 29.47 30.88 7.92
N GLY A 255 30.29 31.93 8.01
CA GLY A 255 31.01 32.51 6.89
C GLY A 255 32.28 31.73 6.52
N SER A 256 32.87 32.18 5.41
CA SER A 256 34.10 31.71 4.73
C SER A 256 33.91 30.46 3.86
N GLY A 257 34.39 30.37 2.63
CA GLY A 257 35.26 31.23 1.82
C GLY A 257 35.24 30.73 0.37
N LEU A 258 35.76 31.55 -0.54
CA LEU A 258 35.71 31.42 -1.99
C LEU A 258 36.10 30.04 -2.56
N GLY A 259 35.37 29.59 -3.60
CA GLY A 259 35.71 28.43 -4.40
C GLY A 259 34.76 28.25 -5.59
N ASN A 260 35.11 28.86 -6.72
CA ASN A 260 34.34 28.95 -7.96
C ASN A 260 34.14 27.56 -8.62
N SER A 261 32.92 27.09 -8.83
CA SER A 261 32.64 26.06 -9.85
C SER A 261 31.19 26.10 -10.37
N ARG A 262 31.08 25.83 -11.67
CA ARG A 262 30.05 26.28 -12.62
C ARG A 262 28.66 25.71 -12.35
N ARG A 263 27.65 26.59 -12.49
CA ARG A 263 26.22 26.23 -12.54
C ARG A 263 25.93 25.38 -13.78
N HIS A 264 25.39 24.18 -13.57
CA HIS A 264 24.61 23.47 -14.58
C HIS A 264 23.15 23.46 -14.14
N THR A 265 22.34 24.22 -14.86
CA THR A 265 20.89 24.29 -14.72
C THR A 265 20.25 23.12 -15.46
N SER A 266 19.67 22.17 -14.74
CA SER A 266 18.68 21.24 -15.30
C SER A 266 17.31 21.55 -14.69
N THR A 267 16.49 22.25 -15.48
CA THR A 267 15.08 22.53 -15.21
C THR A 267 14.27 21.23 -15.09
N CYS A 268 13.70 20.99 -13.91
CA CYS A 268 12.66 19.98 -13.70
C CYS A 268 11.32 20.59 -14.11
N ARG A 269 10.77 20.19 -15.26
CA ARG A 269 9.36 20.42 -15.60
C ARG A 269 8.51 19.34 -14.94
N ARG A 270 7.32 19.75 -14.50
CA ARG A 270 6.23 18.88 -13.99
C ARG A 270 5.77 17.89 -15.06
#